data_AF-A0A7X9HY91-F1
#
_entry.id   AF-A0A7X9HY91-F1
#
_cell.length_a   1.000
_cell.length_b   1.000
_cell.length_c   1.000
_cell.angle_alpha   90.00
_cell.angle_beta   90.00
_cell.angle_gamma   90.00
#
_symmetry.space_group_name_H-M   'P 1'
#
loop_
_entity.id
_entity.type
_entity.pdbx_description
1 polymer ?
#
loop_
_entity_poly.entity_id
_entity_poly.type
_entity_poly.pdbx_seq_one_letter_code
_entity_poly.pdbx_strand_id
1 'polypeptide(L)' 'RQQRILLRIKRVGSLDPKEIYGMFPKVSSRTIRRDMDLLVNKKQVKQDGVTKATKYIYIGG' A
#
# COMPACT_ATOMS: atom_id res chain seq x y z
N ARG A 1 6.50 -5.84 7.31
CA ARG A 1 6.37 -4.68 6.39
C ARG A 1 4.90 -4.32 6.16
N GLN A 2 4.08 -5.26 5.71
CA GLN A 2 2.63 -5.12 5.50
C GLN A 2 1.91 -4.41 6.65
N GLN A 3 2.12 -4.81 7.91
CA GLN A 3 1.54 -4.13 9.08
C GLN A 3 1.96 -2.66 9.21
N ARG A 4 3.23 -2.31 8.93
CA ARG A 4 3.69 -0.91 8.97
C ARG A 4 3.04 -0.07 7.88
N ILE A 5 2.88 -0.65 6.68
CA ILE A 5 2.16 -0.01 5.58
C ILE A 5 0.70 0.22 5.99
N LEU A 6 0.04 -0.83 6.48
CA LEU A 6 -1.36 -0.76 6.90
C LEU A 6 -1.58 0.27 8.01
N LEU A 7 -0.71 0.30 9.03
CA LEU A 7 -0.75 1.31 10.09
C LEU A 7 -0.58 2.73 9.54
N ARG A 8 0.29 2.91 8.54
CA ARG A 8 0.46 4.21 7.91
C ARG A 8 -0.77 4.60 7.11
N ILE A 9 -1.27 3.75 6.22
CA ILE A 9 -2.50 4.00 5.43
C ILE A 9 -3.68 4.27 6.36
N LYS A 10 -3.82 3.53 7.47
CA LYS A 10 -4.87 3.75 8.47
C LYS A 10 -4.78 5.15 9.13
N ARG A 11 -3.58 5.72 9.28
CA ARG A 11 -3.39 7.07 9.84
C ARG A 11 -3.65 8.19 8.84
N VAL A 12 -3.27 8.01 7.57
CA VAL A 12 -3.40 9.06 6.53
C VAL A 12 -4.60 8.87 5.59
N GLY A 13 -5.33 7.76 5.72
CA GLY A 13 -6.46 7.38 4.87
C GLY A 13 -6.07 6.73 3.54
N SER A 14 -5.05 7.26 2.86
CA SER A 14 -4.53 6.72 1.61
C SER A 14 -3.02 6.92 1.46
N LEU A 15 -2.37 6.08 0.64
CA LEU A 15 -0.97 6.27 0.24
C LEU A 15 -0.78 6.00 -1.24
N ASP A 16 0.13 6.75 -1.85
CA ASP A 16 0.60 6.48 -3.20
C ASP A 16 1.80 5.51 -3.19
N PRO A 17 2.04 4.72 -4.26
CA PRO A 17 3.15 3.78 -4.34
C PRO A 17 4.51 4.39 -4.02
N LYS A 18 4.75 5.65 -4.44
CA LYS A 18 6.00 6.36 -4.16
C LYS A 18 6.24 6.56 -2.65
N GLU A 19 5.20 6.88 -1.90
CA GLU A 19 5.31 7.05 -0.44
C GLU A 19 5.62 5.71 0.22
N ILE A 20 4.97 4.63 -0.23
CA ILE A 20 5.20 3.28 0.28
C ILE A 20 6.63 2.83 -0.05
N TYR A 21 7.13 3.12 -1.26
CA TYR A 21 8.51 2.84 -1.65
C TYR A 21 9.51 3.61 -0.78
N GLY A 22 9.22 4.88 -0.47
CA GLY A 22 10.03 5.70 0.44
C GLY A 22 10.13 5.15 1.86
N MET A 23 9.11 4.42 2.35
CA MET A 23 9.15 3.78 3.67
C MET A 23 10.12 2.59 3.73
N PHE A 24 10.47 1.99 2.60
CA PHE A 24 11.32 0.79 2.53
C PHE A 24 12.37 0.91 1.40
N PRO A 25 13.35 1.82 1.52
CA PRO A 25 14.33 2.09 0.45
C PRO A 25 15.21 0.88 0.11
N LYS A 26 15.34 -0.09 1.02
CA LYS A 26 16.09 -1.34 0.81
C LYS A 26 15.27 -2.45 0.16
N VAL A 27 14.01 -2.19 -0.20
CA VAL A 27 13.08 -3.20 -0.71
C VAL A 27 12.69 -2.84 -2.13
N SER A 28 12.76 -3.81 -3.03
CA SER A 28 12.37 -3.59 -4.42
C SER A 28 10.88 -3.20 -4.52
N SER A 29 10.55 -2.33 -5.49
CA SER A 29 9.16 -1.97 -5.77
C SER A 29 8.28 -3.19 -6.07
N ARG A 30 8.86 -4.26 -6.65
CA ARG A 30 8.17 -5.53 -6.91
C ARG A 30 7.74 -6.23 -5.62
N THR A 31 8.63 -6.28 -4.62
CA THR A 31 8.31 -6.88 -3.31
C THR A 31 7.24 -6.07 -2.59
N ILE A 32 7.30 -4.73 -2.67
CA ILE A 32 6.29 -3.85 -2.07
C ILE A 32 4.94 -4.04 -2.77
N ARG A 33 4.90 -4.11 -4.10
CA ARG A 33 3.67 -4.38 -4.85
C ARG A 33 3.05 -5.72 -4.44
N ARG A 34 3.84 -6.78 -4.29
CA ARG A 34 3.39 -8.07 -3.71
C ARG A 34 2.80 -7.92 -2.30
N ASP A 35 3.45 -7.15 -1.43
CA ASP A 35 2.93 -6.86 -0.09
C ASP A 35 1.58 -6.12 -0.16
N MET A 36 1.40 -5.20 -1.13
CA MET A 36 0.12 -4.51 -1.37
C MET A 36 -0.95 -5.42 -1.93
N ASP A 37 -0.63 -6.27 -2.91
CA ASP A 37 -1.57 -7.23 -3.50
C ASP A 37 -2.14 -8.15 -2.41
N LEU A 38 -1.30 -8.58 -1.45
CA LEU A 38 -1.75 -9.37 -0.30
C LEU A 38 -2.71 -8.58 0.60
N LEU A 39 -2.45 -7.30 0.84
CA LEU A 39 -3.35 -6.46 1.65
C LEU A 39 -4.67 -6.17 0.94
N VAL A 40 -4.65 -6.03 -0.39
CA VAL A 40 -5.85 -5.88 -1.23
C VAL A 40 -6.68 -7.16 -1.24
N ASN A 41 -6.04 -8.32 -1.41
CA ASN A 41 -6.71 -9.62 -1.36
C ASN A 41 -7.33 -9.90 0.02
N LYS A 42 -6.71 -9.42 1.09
CA LYS A 42 -7.26 -9.47 2.46
C LYS A 42 -8.38 -8.44 2.71
N LYS A 43 -8.77 -7.66 1.70
CA LYS A 43 -9.77 -6.59 1.80
C LYS A 43 -9.45 -5.55 2.89
N GLN A 44 -8.17 -5.35 3.21
CA GLN A 44 -7.74 -4.35 4.20
C GLN A 44 -7.50 -2.98 3.56
N VAL A 45 -7.17 -2.98 2.26
CA VAL A 45 -6.96 -1.78 1.44
C VAL A 45 -7.55 -2.01 0.06
N LYS A 46 -8.04 -0.95 -0.56
CA LYS A 46 -8.46 -0.93 -1.96
C LYS A 46 -7.38 -0.27 -2.79
N GLN A 47 -7.05 -0.90 -3.91
CA GLN A 47 -6.30 -0.23 -4.96
C GLN A 47 -7.27 0.61 -5.80
N ASP A 48 -7.04 1.91 -5.87
CA ASP A 48 -7.80 2.84 -6.69
C ASP A 48 -6.91 3.34 -7.83
N GLY A 49 -7.17 2.84 -9.04
CA GLY A 49 -6.39 3.14 -10.24
C GLY A 49 -5.40 2.05 -10.68
N VAL A 50 -4.95 2.16 -11.93
CA VAL A 50 -4.11 1.15 -12.63
C VAL A 50 -2.75 1.71 -13.08
N THR A 51 -2.53 3.02 -12.93
CA THR A 51 -1.39 3.75 -13.49
C THR A 51 -0.48 4.34 -12.40
N LYS A 52 0.40 5.29 -12.73
CA LYS A 52 1.24 5.98 -11.74
C LYS A 52 0.45 6.77 -10.68
N ALA A 53 -0.83 7.02 -10.91
CA ALA A 53 -1.76 7.65 -9.97
C ALA A 53 -2.52 6.63 -9.10
N THR A 54 -2.11 5.36 -9.11
CA THR A 54 -2.70 4.34 -8.25
C THR A 54 -2.59 4.78 -6.79
N LYS A 55 -3.69 4.73 -6.04
CA LYS A 55 -3.71 4.96 -4.59
C LYS A 55 -4.10 3.69 -3.87
N TYR A 56 -3.58 3.52 -2.66
CA TYR A 56 -4.02 2.48 -1.75
C TYR A 56 -4.80 3.11 -0.61
N ILE A 57 -6.10 2.85 -0.59
CA ILE A 57 -7.06 3.45 0.35
C ILE A 57 -7.40 2.42 1.41
N TYR A 58 -7.35 2.79 2.68
CA TYR A 58 -7.81 1.89 3.76
C TYR A 58 -9.33 1.75 3.68
N ILE A 59 -9.81 0.51 3.57
CA ILE A 59 -11.25 0.22 3.44
C ILE A 59 -11.87 -0.37 4.70
N GLY A 60 -11.07 -0.63 5.73
CA GLY A 60 -11.57 -1.24 6.96
C GLY A 60 -11.87 -2.73 6.78
N GLY A 61 -11.31 -3.53 7.68
CA GLY A 61 -11.79 -4.86 7.99
C GLY A 61 -12.31 -4.82 9.42
#